data_AF-A0A7G7G6I4-F1
#
_entry.id   AF-A0A7G7G6I4-F1
#
_cell.length_a   1.000
_cell.length_b   1.000
_cell.length_c   1.000
_cell.angle_alpha   90.00
_cell.angle_beta   90.00
_cell.angle_gamma   90.00
#
_symmetry.space_group_name_H-M   'P 1'
#
loop_
_entity.id
_entity.type
_entity.pdbx_description
1 polymer ?
#
loop_
_entity_poly.entity_id
_entity_poly.type
_entity_poly.pdbx_seq_one_letter_code
_entity_poly.pdbx_strand_id
1 'polypeptide(L)'
;MKKYFLLLFLGLLVWNTYGQTGTTNLQEPGLFVGLNNGQRIYARKLQVKSPVFKKSFILIDDSAQYDLAGVQYFQDQQGFYTRVSNSKRSDFAKRVSVGKISKFYTSKTSYDNYYPGMYGPYGYGGYGYGMPSTRRVYYFSKDGGPLADLNYQNLRGALSENAGSIEVLEKYRRGKRLQTGLTVLGSGVFVYGLVNSIRNTGPSVVNRADPTLYLGLGLAAIPWLMNLFQKDHLNEAIELYNYDLAQEPPGQR
;
A
#
# COMPACT_ATOMS: atom_id res chain seq x y z
N MET A 1 51.58 13.11 27.73
CA MET A 1 50.13 13.41 27.67
C MET A 1 49.63 13.99 26.33
N LYS A 2 50.43 14.02 25.24
CA LYS A 2 49.99 14.56 23.92
C LYS A 2 49.42 13.53 22.94
N LYS A 3 49.64 12.22 23.15
CA LYS A 3 49.23 11.17 22.19
C LYS A 3 47.79 10.66 22.36
N TYR A 4 47.19 10.85 23.54
CA TYR A 4 45.80 10.45 23.80
C TYR A 4 44.78 11.49 23.33
N PHE A 5 45.20 12.75 23.16
CA PHE A 5 44.33 13.82 22.67
C PHE A 5 44.00 13.65 21.17
N LEU A 6 44.90 13.03 20.40
CA LEU A 6 44.72 12.81 18.97
C LEU A 6 43.78 11.62 18.66
N LEU A 7 43.71 10.63 19.55
CA LEU A 7 42.74 9.53 19.46
C LEU A 7 41.32 9.95 19.87
N LEU A 8 41.18 10.93 20.77
CA LEU A 8 39.88 11.47 21.17
C LEU A 8 39.26 12.35 20.07
N PHE A 9 40.08 12.98 19.24
CA PHE A 9 39.61 13.77 18.08
C PHE A 9 39.17 12.90 16.89
N LEU A 10 39.75 11.71 16.72
CA LEU A 10 39.37 10.79 15.64
C LEU A 10 38.08 9.99 15.92
N GLY A 11 37.72 9.82 17.20
CA GLY A 11 36.47 9.15 17.61
C GLY A 11 35.20 9.99 17.42
N LEU A 12 35.32 11.32 17.32
CA LEU A 12 34.18 12.23 17.16
C LEU A 12 33.77 12.46 15.70
N LEU A 13 34.50 11.91 14.72
CA LEU A 13 34.18 12.03 13.29
C LEU A 13 33.40 10.83 12.72
N VAL A 14 33.03 9.83 13.53
CA VAL A 14 32.41 8.59 13.03
C VAL A 14 30.87 8.60 13.11
N TRP A 15 30.24 9.56 13.78
CA TRP A 15 28.78 9.63 13.85
C TRP A 15 28.30 10.89 13.13
N ASN A 16 27.87 10.72 11.87
CA ASN A 16 26.80 11.46 11.18
C ASN A 16 26.97 11.36 9.65
N THR A 17 27.06 10.15 9.12
CA THR A 17 26.71 9.87 7.72
C THR A 17 25.35 9.19 7.65
N TYR A 18 24.35 9.79 8.28
CA TYR A 18 23.00 9.63 7.75
C TYR A 18 23.01 10.36 6.42
N GLY A 19 23.07 9.60 5.32
CA GLY A 19 22.84 10.15 4.00
C GLY A 19 21.52 10.89 4.04
N GLN A 20 21.59 12.22 4.07
CA GLN A 20 20.45 13.08 3.80
C GLN A 20 20.06 12.78 2.36
N THR A 21 19.13 11.85 2.19
CA THR A 21 18.37 11.72 0.96
C THR A 21 17.70 13.06 0.77
N GLY A 22 18.25 13.87 -0.15
CA GLY A 22 17.79 15.24 -0.35
C GLY A 22 16.27 15.24 -0.45
N THR A 23 15.64 16.16 0.29
CA THR A 23 14.21 16.46 0.19
C THR A 23 13.87 16.56 -1.29
N THR A 24 13.15 15.59 -1.82
CA THR A 24 12.74 15.59 -3.22
C THR A 24 11.69 16.69 -3.34
N ASN A 25 12.13 17.87 -3.80
CA ASN A 25 11.27 19.00 -4.06
C ASN A 25 10.00 18.53 -4.77
N LEU A 26 8.87 19.00 -4.25
CA LEU A 26 7.56 18.40 -4.43
C LEU A 26 7.02 18.44 -5.88
N GLN A 27 7.70 19.11 -6.82
CA GLN A 27 7.33 19.17 -8.24
C GLN A 27 8.48 19.77 -9.07
N GLU A 28 9.65 19.16 -9.07
CA GLU A 28 10.71 19.63 -9.98
C GLU A 28 10.39 19.26 -11.43
N PRO A 29 10.29 20.23 -12.35
CA PRO A 29 10.09 19.95 -13.77
C PRO A 29 11.36 19.37 -14.38
N GLY A 30 11.21 18.34 -15.22
CA GLY A 30 12.32 17.71 -15.95
C GLY A 30 12.41 16.20 -15.73
N LEU A 31 13.25 15.55 -16.54
CA LEU A 31 13.56 14.12 -16.41
C LEU A 31 14.89 13.99 -15.69
N PHE A 32 14.96 13.13 -14.69
CA PHE A 32 16.19 12.94 -13.93
C PHE A 32 16.29 11.56 -13.29
N VAL A 33 17.52 11.19 -12.92
CA VAL A 33 17.85 9.99 -12.16
C VAL A 33 18.63 10.39 -10.93
N GLY A 34 18.19 9.95 -9.76
CA GLY A 34 18.95 10.00 -8.52
C GLY A 34 19.61 8.65 -8.24
N LEU A 35 20.92 8.65 -8.10
CA LEU A 35 21.72 7.48 -7.79
C LEU A 35 21.86 7.29 -6.28
N ASN A 36 22.19 6.07 -5.84
CA ASN A 36 22.37 5.74 -4.42
C ASN A 36 23.50 6.51 -3.74
N ASN A 37 24.46 7.04 -4.51
CA ASN A 37 25.53 7.90 -4.01
C ASN A 37 25.09 9.37 -3.80
N GLY A 38 23.80 9.67 -3.98
CA GLY A 38 23.24 11.02 -3.88
C GLY A 38 23.38 11.86 -5.14
N GLN A 39 24.10 11.38 -6.16
CA GLN A 39 24.25 12.10 -7.43
C GLN A 39 22.92 12.15 -8.17
N ARG A 40 22.55 13.34 -8.65
CA ARG A 40 21.40 13.55 -9.53
C ARG A 40 21.85 13.89 -10.93
N ILE A 41 21.28 13.21 -11.91
CA ILE A 41 21.60 13.37 -13.33
C ILE A 41 20.33 13.78 -14.05
N TYR A 42 20.35 14.95 -14.69
CA TYR A 42 19.25 15.43 -15.52
C TYR A 42 19.37 14.87 -16.93
N ALA A 43 18.22 14.63 -17.55
CA ALA A 43 18.10 14.02 -18.86
C ALA A 43 17.11 14.81 -19.72
N ARG A 44 17.32 14.83 -21.05
CA ARG A 44 16.28 15.25 -22.00
C ARG A 44 15.34 14.08 -22.33
N LYS A 45 15.87 12.86 -22.28
CA LYS A 45 15.14 11.63 -22.56
C LYS A 45 15.55 10.55 -21.57
N LEU A 46 14.56 9.93 -20.94
CA LEU A 46 14.76 8.86 -19.96
C LEU A 46 13.90 7.66 -20.34
N GLN A 47 14.53 6.49 -20.46
CA GLN A 47 13.84 5.24 -20.77
C GLN A 47 14.25 4.13 -19.81
N VAL A 48 13.26 3.50 -19.18
CA VAL A 48 13.47 2.29 -18.39
C VAL A 48 13.39 1.07 -19.32
N LYS A 49 14.42 0.23 -19.32
CA LYS A 49 14.49 -0.98 -20.13
C LYS A 49 14.66 -2.20 -19.23
N SER A 50 13.84 -3.21 -19.46
CA SER A 50 13.90 -4.51 -18.76
C SER A 50 14.00 -5.64 -19.78
N PRO A 51 15.20 -5.91 -20.34
CA PRO A 51 15.39 -7.00 -21.29
C PRO A 51 15.20 -8.35 -20.58
N VAL A 52 14.69 -9.35 -21.30
CA VAL A 52 14.34 -10.67 -20.72
C VAL A 52 15.53 -11.39 -20.08
N PHE A 53 16.74 -11.22 -20.64
CA PHE A 53 17.95 -11.94 -20.20
C PHE A 53 19.05 -11.04 -19.61
N LYS A 54 18.81 -9.73 -19.49
CA LYS A 54 19.80 -8.78 -18.97
C LYS A 54 19.23 -8.06 -17.74
N LYS A 55 20.12 -7.46 -16.95
CA LYS A 55 19.70 -6.58 -15.85
C LYS A 55 18.89 -5.42 -16.42
N SER A 56 17.91 -4.97 -15.66
CA SER A 56 17.15 -3.77 -16.02
C SER A 56 18.06 -2.55 -15.86
N PHE A 57 18.00 -1.62 -16.81
CA PHE A 57 18.79 -0.39 -16.79
C PHE A 57 17.93 0.82 -17.22
N ILE A 58 18.37 2.01 -16.81
CA ILE A 58 17.85 3.29 -17.29
C ILE A 58 18.79 3.78 -18.38
N LEU A 59 18.23 4.10 -19.55
CA LEU A 59 18.90 4.73 -20.66
C LEU A 59 18.61 6.23 -20.64
N ILE A 60 19.67 7.03 -20.57
CA ILE A 60 19.65 8.49 -20.57
C ILE A 60 20.17 9.00 -21.92
N ASP A 61 19.39 9.87 -22.57
CA ASP A 61 19.73 10.55 -23.82
C ASP A 61 20.26 9.59 -24.91
N ASP A 62 19.72 8.36 -24.96
CA ASP A 62 20.07 7.28 -25.88
C ASP A 62 21.54 6.79 -25.83
N SER A 63 22.35 7.25 -24.87
CA SER A 63 23.78 6.94 -24.78
C SER A 63 24.20 6.37 -23.43
N ALA A 64 23.86 7.05 -22.32
CA ALA A 64 24.33 6.67 -21.00
C ALA A 64 23.41 5.62 -20.37
N GLN A 65 23.98 4.53 -19.84
CA GLN A 65 23.24 3.44 -19.20
C GLN A 65 23.56 3.36 -17.72
N TYR A 66 22.52 3.30 -16.89
CA TYR A 66 22.63 3.15 -15.44
C TYR A 66 21.86 1.90 -14.98
N ASP A 67 22.52 0.99 -14.27
CA ASP A 67 21.86 -0.19 -13.69
C ASP A 67 20.76 0.27 -12.71
N LEU A 68 19.54 -0.29 -12.83
CA LEU A 68 18.46 0.02 -11.89
C LEU A 68 18.88 -0.28 -10.45
N ALA A 69 19.81 -1.19 -10.17
CA ALA A 69 20.33 -1.45 -8.82
C ALA A 69 21.04 -0.24 -8.19
N GLY A 70 21.65 0.63 -9.01
CA GLY A 70 22.33 1.84 -8.57
C GLY A 70 21.41 3.07 -8.42
N VAL A 71 20.14 2.95 -8.79
CA VAL A 71 19.18 4.05 -8.83
C VAL A 71 18.31 4.06 -7.58
N GLN A 72 18.21 5.21 -6.91
CA GLN A 72 17.35 5.41 -5.74
C GLN A 72 15.97 5.93 -6.13
N TYR A 73 15.93 6.90 -7.05
CA TYR A 73 14.70 7.50 -7.55
C TYR A 73 14.90 8.01 -8.98
N PHE A 74 13.84 8.17 -9.74
CA PHE A 74 13.90 8.79 -11.07
C PHE A 74 12.58 9.45 -11.42
N GLN A 75 12.61 10.38 -12.36
CA GLN A 75 11.43 11.03 -12.91
C GLN A 75 11.44 10.88 -14.43
N ASP A 76 10.42 10.21 -14.95
CA ASP A 76 10.18 10.07 -16.38
C ASP A 76 8.99 10.95 -16.82
N GLN A 77 8.52 10.77 -18.05
CA GLN A 77 7.37 11.51 -18.59
C GLN A 77 6.05 11.13 -17.91
N GLN A 78 5.98 9.95 -17.32
CA GLN A 78 4.79 9.37 -16.71
C GLN A 78 4.69 9.75 -15.22
N GLY A 79 5.80 10.03 -14.55
CA GLY A 79 5.83 10.57 -13.20
C GLY A 79 7.14 10.31 -12.45
N PHE A 80 7.07 10.49 -11.13
CA PHE A 80 8.19 10.26 -10.23
C PHE A 80 8.11 8.86 -9.62
N TYR A 81 9.26 8.19 -9.53
CA TYR A 81 9.42 6.84 -9.05
C TYR A 81 10.51 6.79 -7.99
N THR A 82 10.27 6.06 -6.91
CA THR A 82 11.27 5.85 -5.85
C THR A 82 11.38 4.37 -5.49
N ARG A 83 12.57 3.96 -5.05
CA ARG A 83 12.86 2.58 -4.69
C ARG A 83 12.04 2.15 -3.47
N VAL A 84 11.49 0.96 -3.54
CA VAL A 84 10.89 0.29 -2.37
C VAL A 84 12.03 -0.29 -1.52
N SER A 85 12.21 0.23 -0.31
CA SER A 85 13.33 -0.09 0.59
C SER A 85 13.41 -1.57 1.00
N ASN A 86 12.30 -2.31 0.92
CA ASN A 86 12.19 -3.69 1.39
C ASN A 86 11.96 -4.72 0.26
N SER A 87 12.20 -4.36 -1.01
CA SER A 87 12.05 -5.31 -2.11
C SER A 87 13.38 -5.97 -2.47
N LYS A 88 13.41 -7.31 -2.47
CA LYS A 88 14.57 -8.11 -2.97
C LYS A 88 14.82 -7.91 -4.47
N ARG A 89 13.80 -7.44 -5.20
CA ARG A 89 13.86 -7.01 -6.60
C ARG A 89 14.04 -5.49 -6.62
N SER A 90 14.73 -4.92 -7.60
CA SER A 90 14.84 -3.46 -7.78
C SER A 90 13.50 -2.86 -8.19
N ASP A 91 12.51 -2.94 -7.30
CA ASP A 91 11.14 -2.50 -7.53
C ASP A 91 11.02 -1.01 -7.20
N PHE A 92 10.32 -0.31 -8.08
CA PHE A 92 10.03 1.12 -7.93
C PHE A 92 8.54 1.30 -7.72
N ALA A 93 8.19 2.29 -6.88
CA ALA A 93 6.82 2.73 -6.68
C ALA A 93 6.64 4.10 -7.33
N LYS A 94 5.58 4.23 -8.12
CA LYS A 94 5.19 5.48 -8.78
C LYS A 94 4.43 6.37 -7.81
N ARG A 95 4.79 7.66 -7.74
CA ARG A 95 4.09 8.66 -6.93
C ARG A 95 2.71 8.96 -7.53
N VAL A 96 1.70 8.96 -6.67
CA VAL A 96 0.29 9.27 -6.99
C VAL A 96 -0.06 10.67 -6.53
N SER A 97 0.34 11.01 -5.30
CA SER A 97 0.04 12.30 -4.70
C SER A 97 1.24 12.81 -3.93
N VAL A 98 1.31 14.13 -3.86
CA VAL A 98 2.39 14.92 -3.30
C VAL A 98 1.86 15.63 -2.06
N GLY A 99 2.63 15.62 -0.98
CA GLY A 99 2.28 16.24 0.31
C GLY A 99 3.26 15.83 1.40
N LYS A 100 3.01 16.29 2.64
CA LYS A 100 3.79 15.86 3.81
C LYS A 100 3.73 14.34 3.95
N ILE A 101 2.56 13.77 3.67
CA ILE A 101 2.40 12.35 3.33
C ILE A 101 2.22 12.22 1.82
N SER A 102 3.26 11.75 1.14
CA SER A 102 3.23 11.45 -0.28
C SER A 102 2.83 9.99 -0.51
N LYS A 103 1.92 9.73 -1.46
CA LYS A 103 1.42 8.38 -1.78
C LYS A 103 2.11 7.81 -3.00
N PHE A 104 2.38 6.51 -2.97
CA PHE A 104 3.02 5.78 -4.05
C PHE A 104 2.30 4.45 -4.30
N TYR A 105 2.48 3.86 -5.49
CA TYR A 105 2.02 2.51 -5.77
C TYR A 105 2.99 1.73 -6.65
N THR A 106 2.99 0.41 -6.48
CA THR A 106 3.59 -0.52 -7.45
C THR A 106 2.50 -1.46 -7.97
N SER A 107 2.64 -1.92 -9.21
CA SER A 107 1.72 -2.90 -9.80
C SER A 107 2.37 -4.28 -9.73
N LYS A 108 1.75 -5.20 -8.99
CA LYS A 108 2.19 -6.58 -8.90
C LYS A 108 1.25 -7.44 -9.71
N THR A 109 1.79 -8.11 -10.73
CA THR A 109 1.07 -9.14 -11.47
C THR A 109 1.37 -10.48 -10.81
N SER A 110 0.34 -11.08 -10.22
CA SER A 110 0.42 -12.44 -9.71
C SER A 110 -0.08 -13.39 -10.78
N TYR A 111 0.71 -14.42 -11.06
CA TYR A 111 0.26 -15.60 -11.79
C TYR A 111 -0.12 -16.62 -10.73
N ASP A 112 -1.42 -16.76 -10.47
CA ASP A 112 -1.91 -17.83 -9.61
C ASP A 112 -1.70 -19.15 -10.34
N ASN A 113 -0.57 -19.81 -10.06
CA ASN A 113 -0.41 -21.23 -10.34
C ASN A 113 -1.28 -21.97 -9.33
N TYR A 114 -2.51 -22.27 -9.74
CA TYR A 114 -3.42 -23.10 -8.98
C TYR A 114 -2.76 -24.46 -8.73
N TYR A 115 -2.39 -24.74 -7.48
CA TYR A 115 -2.06 -26.08 -7.02
C TYR A 115 -3.37 -26.89 -6.95
N PRO A 116 -3.49 -28.01 -7.69
CA PRO A 116 -4.66 -28.87 -7.59
C PRO A 116 -4.63 -29.59 -6.24
N GLY A 117 -5.42 -29.11 -5.25
CA GLY A 117 -5.50 -29.83 -3.97
C GLY A 117 -6.28 -29.22 -2.80
N MET A 118 -6.81 -27.99 -2.87
CA MET A 118 -7.53 -27.42 -1.72
C MET A 118 -9.05 -27.38 -1.96
N TYR A 119 -9.71 -28.44 -1.48
CA TYR A 119 -11.16 -28.54 -1.33
C TYR A 119 -11.67 -27.46 -0.36
N GLY A 120 -12.31 -26.42 -0.90
CA GLY A 120 -13.22 -25.55 -0.15
C GLY A 120 -14.67 -26.05 -0.25
N PRO A 121 -15.50 -25.90 0.79
CA PRO A 121 -16.83 -26.54 0.92
C PRO A 121 -17.93 -26.01 -0.03
N TYR A 122 -17.63 -25.08 -0.94
CA TYR A 122 -18.56 -24.63 -1.98
C TYR A 122 -17.97 -24.96 -3.36
N GLY A 123 -18.17 -26.22 -3.76
CA GLY A 123 -17.78 -26.73 -5.06
C GLY A 123 -18.64 -26.15 -6.17
N TYR A 124 -18.20 -25.02 -6.72
CA TYR A 124 -18.41 -24.69 -8.14
C TYR A 124 -17.03 -24.73 -8.80
N GLY A 125 -16.61 -25.95 -9.14
CA GLY A 125 -15.39 -26.24 -9.88
C GLY A 125 -15.50 -25.76 -11.32
N GLY A 126 -15.33 -24.46 -11.53
CA GLY A 126 -15.02 -23.91 -12.84
C GLY A 126 -13.55 -24.15 -13.14
N TYR A 127 -13.25 -24.88 -14.22
CA TYR A 127 -11.94 -24.91 -14.85
C TYR A 127 -11.59 -23.50 -15.37
N GLY A 128 -11.17 -22.62 -14.46
CA GLY A 128 -10.68 -21.29 -14.78
C GLY A 128 -9.17 -21.34 -14.88
N TYR A 129 -8.63 -21.22 -16.09
CA TYR A 129 -7.25 -20.77 -16.27
C TYR A 129 -7.09 -19.48 -15.45
N GLY A 130 -6.24 -19.51 -14.43
CA GLY A 130 -5.99 -18.38 -13.54
C GLY A 130 -5.48 -17.19 -14.36
N MET A 131 -6.39 -16.26 -14.66
CA MET A 131 -6.05 -15.05 -15.41
C MET A 131 -5.04 -14.24 -14.56
N PRO A 132 -3.95 -13.73 -15.13
CA PRO A 132 -3.01 -12.92 -14.38
C PRO A 132 -3.75 -11.74 -13.73
N SER A 133 -3.75 -11.71 -12.41
CA SER A 133 -4.38 -10.63 -11.66
C SER A 133 -3.32 -9.59 -11.33
N THR A 134 -3.48 -8.38 -11.85
CA THR A 134 -2.64 -7.25 -11.50
C THR A 134 -3.27 -6.49 -10.33
N ARG A 135 -2.60 -6.53 -9.18
CA ARG A 135 -2.98 -5.76 -7.99
C ARG A 135 -2.03 -4.60 -7.77
N ARG A 136 -2.59 -3.43 -7.47
CA ARG A 136 -1.81 -2.28 -6.99
C ARG A 136 -1.55 -2.45 -5.50
N VAL A 137 -0.28 -2.31 -5.11
CA VAL A 137 0.15 -2.22 -3.72
C VAL A 137 0.55 -0.78 -3.46
N TYR A 138 -0.04 -0.17 -2.43
CA TYR A 138 0.16 1.24 -2.11
C TYR A 138 1.14 1.41 -0.96
N TYR A 139 1.91 2.49 -1.03
CA TYR A 139 2.90 2.90 -0.04
C TYR A 139 2.72 4.39 0.27
N PHE A 140 3.29 4.84 1.38
CA PHE A 140 3.41 6.26 1.68
C PHE A 140 4.82 6.60 2.15
N SER A 141 5.21 7.86 2.00
CA SER A 141 6.40 8.45 2.59
C SER A 141 5.97 9.68 3.39
N LYS A 142 6.48 9.81 4.62
CA LYS A 142 6.31 10.98 5.47
C LYS A 142 7.55 11.85 5.36
N ASP A 143 7.38 13.14 5.06
CA ASP A 143 8.45 14.15 4.97
C ASP A 143 9.60 13.77 4.01
N GLY A 144 9.29 13.00 2.96
CA GLY A 144 10.29 12.49 2.01
C GLY A 144 11.17 11.35 2.55
N GLY A 145 10.82 10.78 3.71
CA GLY A 145 11.47 9.62 4.31
C GLY A 145 11.24 8.31 3.55
N PRO A 146 11.69 7.17 4.12
CA PRO A 146 11.56 5.86 3.48
C PRO A 146 10.08 5.48 3.23
N LEU A 147 9.85 4.69 2.18
CA LEU A 147 8.53 4.15 1.89
C LEU A 147 8.10 3.15 2.97
N ALA A 148 6.87 3.33 3.46
CA ALA A 148 6.17 2.40 4.32
C ALA A 148 4.89 1.89 3.65
N ASP A 149 4.46 0.66 3.98
CA ASP A 149 3.21 0.10 3.45
C ASP A 149 2.00 0.96 3.85
N LEU A 150 1.10 1.21 2.91
CA LEU A 150 -0.15 1.94 3.16
C LEU A 150 -1.15 1.07 3.92
N ASN A 151 -0.99 1.01 5.24
CA ASN A 151 -1.87 0.28 6.15
C ASN A 151 -2.16 1.11 7.40
N TYR A 152 -3.21 0.70 8.14
CA TYR A 152 -3.65 1.41 9.34
C TYR A 152 -2.55 1.53 10.40
N GLN A 153 -1.72 0.50 10.59
CA GLN A 153 -0.71 0.49 11.66
C GLN A 153 0.37 1.54 11.40
N ASN A 154 0.92 1.56 10.19
CA ASN A 154 1.93 2.51 9.76
C ASN A 154 1.37 3.93 9.68
N LEU A 155 0.16 4.10 9.12
CA LEU A 155 -0.49 5.42 9.02
C LEU A 155 -0.85 6.00 10.38
N ARG A 156 -1.31 5.18 11.33
CA ARG A 156 -1.59 5.67 12.69
C ARG A 156 -0.34 6.25 13.35
N GLY A 157 0.81 5.60 13.17
CA GLY A 157 2.08 6.14 13.67
C GLY A 157 2.46 7.45 12.97
N ALA A 158 2.38 7.48 11.65
CA ALA A 158 2.77 8.63 10.84
C ALA A 158 1.86 9.86 11.05
N LEU A 159 0.55 9.65 11.26
CA LEU A 159 -0.47 10.68 11.43
C LEU A 159 -0.75 11.02 12.91
N SER A 160 0.03 10.48 13.84
CA SER A 160 -0.20 10.64 15.30
C SER A 160 -0.19 12.09 15.79
N GLU A 161 0.43 13.00 15.03
CA GLU A 161 0.52 14.43 15.32
C GLU A 161 -0.77 15.20 15.00
N ASN A 162 -1.73 14.62 14.27
CA ASN A 162 -2.98 15.28 13.88
C ASN A 162 -4.20 14.50 14.40
N ALA A 163 -4.90 15.07 15.39
CA ALA A 163 -6.02 14.42 16.05
C ALA A 163 -7.20 14.13 15.09
N GLY A 164 -7.48 15.01 14.13
CA GLY A 164 -8.56 14.81 13.14
C GLY A 164 -8.33 13.61 12.22
N SER A 165 -7.09 13.46 11.73
CA SER A 165 -6.66 12.35 10.88
C SER A 165 -6.70 11.01 11.64
N ILE A 166 -6.35 11.03 12.94
CA ILE A 166 -6.50 9.86 13.81
C ILE A 166 -7.97 9.46 13.98
N GLU A 167 -8.87 10.43 14.17
CA GLU A 167 -10.30 10.12 14.32
C GLU A 167 -10.87 9.41 13.08
N VAL A 168 -10.50 9.87 11.87
CA VAL A 168 -10.88 9.24 10.60
C VAL A 168 -10.33 7.81 10.51
N LEU A 169 -9.06 7.60 10.89
CA LEU A 169 -8.47 6.25 10.96
C LEU A 169 -9.21 5.35 11.96
N GLU A 170 -9.62 5.86 13.11
CA GLU A 170 -10.36 5.08 14.11
C GLU A 170 -11.77 4.73 13.66
N LYS A 171 -12.44 5.61 12.91
CA LYS A 171 -13.72 5.29 12.24
C LYS A 171 -13.54 4.11 11.28
N TYR A 172 -12.48 4.11 10.48
CA TYR A 172 -12.15 2.99 9.60
C TYR A 172 -11.94 1.67 10.38
N ARG A 173 -11.19 1.69 11.48
CA ARG A 173 -10.96 0.50 12.30
C ARG A 173 -12.25 -0.03 12.93
N ARG A 174 -13.10 0.87 13.45
CA ARG A 174 -14.42 0.51 14.02
C ARG A 174 -15.32 -0.11 12.95
N GLY A 175 -15.40 0.51 11.77
CA GLY A 175 -16.16 -0.01 10.63
C GLY A 175 -15.72 -1.43 10.23
N LYS A 176 -14.40 -1.67 10.12
CA LYS A 176 -13.88 -3.01 9.81
C LYS A 176 -14.22 -4.05 10.88
N ARG A 177 -14.12 -3.71 12.16
CA ARG A 177 -14.49 -4.62 13.26
C ARG A 177 -15.98 -4.95 13.24
N LEU A 178 -16.82 -3.95 13.00
CA LEU A 178 -18.26 -4.14 12.86
C LEU A 178 -18.58 -5.05 11.67
N GLN A 179 -17.94 -4.81 10.52
CA GLN A 179 -18.10 -5.67 9.34
C GLN A 179 -17.69 -7.11 9.64
N THR A 180 -16.51 -7.34 10.25
CA THR A 180 -16.08 -8.68 10.65
C THR A 180 -17.06 -9.33 11.62
N GLY A 181 -17.52 -8.60 12.65
CA GLY A 181 -18.49 -9.09 13.62
C GLY A 181 -19.81 -9.48 12.97
N LEU A 182 -20.37 -8.61 12.12
CA LEU A 182 -21.61 -8.86 11.38
C LEU A 182 -21.47 -10.04 10.42
N THR A 183 -20.35 -10.17 9.72
CA THR A 183 -20.09 -11.32 8.84
C THR A 183 -20.04 -12.61 9.63
N VAL A 184 -19.33 -12.65 10.77
CA VAL A 184 -19.25 -13.85 11.63
C VAL A 184 -20.62 -14.20 12.20
N LEU A 185 -21.35 -13.21 12.73
CA LEU A 185 -22.70 -13.40 13.27
C LEU A 185 -23.68 -13.86 12.19
N GLY A 186 -23.70 -13.20 11.03
CA GLY A 186 -24.56 -13.55 9.89
C GLY A 186 -24.26 -14.95 9.36
N SER A 187 -22.98 -15.33 9.26
CA SER A 187 -22.58 -16.69 8.90
C SER A 187 -23.05 -17.72 9.92
N GLY A 188 -22.95 -17.41 11.22
CA GLY A 188 -23.45 -18.27 12.29
C GLY A 188 -24.96 -18.48 12.25
N VAL A 189 -25.73 -17.41 12.10
CA VAL A 189 -27.20 -17.45 11.97
C VAL A 189 -27.63 -18.20 10.72
N PHE A 190 -26.94 -17.98 9.59
CA PHE A 190 -27.19 -18.69 8.34
C PHE A 190 -26.98 -20.20 8.48
N VAL A 191 -25.83 -20.62 9.03
CA VAL A 191 -25.54 -22.04 9.28
C VAL A 191 -26.56 -22.66 10.24
N TYR A 192 -26.94 -21.94 11.30
CA TYR A 192 -27.97 -22.38 12.24
C TYR A 192 -29.33 -22.61 11.56
N GLY A 193 -29.81 -21.65 10.77
CA GLY A 193 -31.06 -21.76 10.01
C GLY A 193 -31.03 -22.91 9.00
N LEU A 194 -29.90 -23.13 8.33
CA LEU A 194 -29.72 -24.24 7.38
C LEU A 194 -29.76 -25.60 8.08
N VAL A 195 -29.08 -25.75 9.22
CA VAL A 195 -29.11 -26.99 10.02
C VAL A 195 -30.51 -27.26 10.58
N ASN A 196 -31.22 -26.23 11.05
CA ASN A 196 -32.57 -26.36 11.57
C ASN A 196 -33.58 -26.74 10.46
N SER A 197 -33.42 -26.16 9.27
CA SER A 197 -34.25 -26.47 8.11
C SER A 197 -34.09 -27.91 7.63
N ILE A 198 -32.88 -28.49 7.72
CA ILE A 198 -32.60 -29.89 7.33
C ILE A 198 -33.08 -30.88 8.42
N ARG A 199 -33.05 -30.49 9.69
CA ARG A 199 -33.52 -31.36 10.80
C ARG A 199 -35.05 -31.43 10.90
N ASN A 200 -35.76 -30.39 10.46
CA ASN A 200 -37.22 -30.30 10.56
C ASN A 200 -37.99 -30.74 9.29
N THR A 201 -37.34 -31.39 8.33
CA THR A 201 -38.03 -32.00 7.17
C THR A 201 -38.76 -33.29 7.57
N GLY A 202 -40.00 -33.15 8.07
CA GLY A 202 -40.98 -34.23 8.24
C GLY A 202 -42.02 -34.26 7.08
N PRO A 203 -42.70 -35.40 6.83
CA PRO A 203 -43.38 -35.68 5.55
C PRO A 203 -44.65 -34.87 5.22
N SER A 204 -45.01 -33.83 5.99
CA SER A 204 -46.34 -33.20 5.88
C SER A 204 -46.37 -31.69 6.15
N VAL A 205 -45.22 -31.00 6.11
CA VAL A 205 -45.17 -29.55 6.33
C VAL A 205 -44.98 -28.84 4.99
N VAL A 206 -45.98 -28.04 4.59
CA VAL A 206 -45.84 -27.05 3.50
C VAL A 206 -44.55 -26.27 3.75
N ASN A 207 -43.62 -26.30 2.78
CA ASN A 207 -42.29 -25.64 2.82
C ASN A 207 -42.41 -24.14 3.12
N ARG A 208 -42.65 -23.77 4.38
CA ARG A 208 -42.48 -22.42 4.88
C ARG A 208 -41.02 -22.31 5.28
N ALA A 209 -40.22 -21.75 4.38
CA ALA A 209 -38.84 -21.40 4.68
C ALA A 209 -38.80 -20.64 6.01
N ASP A 210 -37.96 -21.12 6.94
CA ASP A 210 -37.82 -20.56 8.28
C ASP A 210 -37.49 -19.06 8.16
N PRO A 211 -38.22 -18.15 8.84
CA PRO A 211 -37.96 -16.71 8.81
C PRO A 211 -36.49 -16.34 9.11
N THR A 212 -35.79 -17.20 9.85
CA THR A 212 -34.36 -17.06 10.14
C THR A 212 -33.48 -17.19 8.89
N LEU A 213 -33.91 -17.92 7.86
CA LEU A 213 -33.22 -18.02 6.58
C LEU A 213 -33.24 -16.68 5.82
N TYR A 214 -34.40 -16.01 5.79
CA TYR A 214 -34.55 -14.70 5.15
C TYR A 214 -33.80 -13.60 5.93
N LEU A 215 -33.84 -13.66 7.26
CA LEU A 215 -33.01 -12.80 8.11
C LEU A 215 -31.52 -13.06 7.89
N GLY A 216 -31.12 -14.32 7.76
CA GLY A 216 -29.74 -14.72 7.46
C GLY A 216 -29.26 -14.17 6.11
N LEU A 217 -30.08 -14.27 5.06
CA LEU A 217 -29.77 -13.68 3.75
C LEU A 217 -29.69 -12.16 3.79
N GLY A 218 -30.62 -11.50 4.48
CA GLY A 218 -30.60 -10.05 4.67
C GLY A 218 -29.33 -9.57 5.36
N LEU A 219 -28.93 -10.24 6.45
CA LEU A 219 -27.70 -9.92 7.19
C LEU A 219 -26.43 -10.25 6.38
N ALA A 220 -26.43 -11.34 5.62
CA ALA A 220 -25.30 -11.73 4.76
C ALA A 220 -25.08 -10.77 3.57
N ALA A 221 -26.11 -10.05 3.13
CA ALA A 221 -25.99 -9.04 2.08
C ALA A 221 -25.35 -7.73 2.57
N ILE A 222 -25.42 -7.41 3.87
CA ILE A 222 -24.93 -6.15 4.45
C ILE A 222 -23.45 -5.88 4.12
N PRO A 223 -22.51 -6.84 4.28
CA PRO A 223 -21.11 -6.61 3.92
C PRO A 223 -20.91 -6.23 2.45
N TRP A 224 -21.71 -6.80 1.53
CA TRP A 224 -21.62 -6.52 0.09
C TRP A 224 -22.14 -5.11 -0.23
N LEU A 225 -23.31 -4.75 0.33
CA LEU A 225 -23.88 -3.40 0.22
C LEU A 225 -22.94 -2.33 0.80
N MET A 226 -22.34 -2.57 1.95
CA MET A 226 -21.37 -1.63 2.53
C MET A 226 -20.13 -1.49 1.65
N ASN A 227 -19.64 -2.57 1.04
CA ASN A 227 -18.46 -2.53 0.19
C ASN A 227 -18.68 -1.68 -1.09
N LEU A 228 -19.93 -1.59 -1.57
CA LEU A 228 -20.30 -0.75 -2.73
C LEU A 228 -20.18 0.75 -2.44
N PHE A 229 -20.36 1.17 -1.17
CA PHE A 229 -20.34 2.58 -0.76
C PHE A 229 -19.11 2.98 0.07
N GLN A 230 -18.17 2.06 0.31
CA GLN A 230 -16.96 2.33 1.08
C GLN A 230 -16.04 3.31 0.33
N LYS A 231 -15.98 4.55 0.83
CA LYS A 231 -14.89 5.48 0.50
C LYS A 231 -13.61 5.00 1.19
N ASP A 232 -12.47 5.17 0.54
CA ASP A 232 -11.18 4.74 1.08
C ASP A 232 -10.73 5.69 2.21
N HIS A 233 -11.18 5.41 3.43
CA HIS A 233 -10.92 6.22 4.62
C HIS A 233 -9.43 6.40 4.93
N LEU A 234 -8.54 5.52 4.41
CA LEU A 234 -7.10 5.73 4.53
C LEU A 234 -6.63 6.90 3.66
N ASN A 235 -7.21 7.08 2.47
CA ASN A 235 -6.93 8.25 1.62
C ASN A 235 -7.50 9.52 2.24
N GLU A 236 -8.70 9.46 2.79
CA GLU A 236 -9.35 10.59 3.46
C GLU A 236 -8.51 11.11 4.64
N ALA A 237 -7.98 10.22 5.47
CA ALA A 237 -7.08 10.60 6.57
C ALA A 237 -5.79 11.28 6.08
N ILE A 238 -5.24 10.84 4.95
CA ILE A 238 -4.04 11.45 4.34
C ILE A 238 -4.36 12.82 3.75
N GLU A 239 -5.51 12.95 3.09
CA GLU A 239 -5.97 14.22 2.52
C GLU A 239 -6.21 15.25 3.61
N LEU A 240 -6.87 14.85 4.71
CA LEU A 240 -7.09 15.72 5.87
C LEU A 240 -5.76 16.19 6.48
N TYR A 241 -4.80 15.27 6.71
CA TYR A 241 -3.48 15.63 7.23
C TYR A 241 -2.74 16.61 6.33
N ASN A 242 -2.69 16.32 5.03
CA ASN A 242 -2.01 17.19 4.07
C ASN A 242 -2.69 18.55 3.92
N TYR A 243 -4.01 18.63 4.14
CA TYR A 243 -4.79 19.88 4.07
C TYR A 243 -4.55 20.76 5.30
N ASP A 244 -4.66 20.23 6.52
CA ASP A 244 -4.49 20.99 7.76
C ASP A 244 -3.10 21.66 7.81
N LEU A 245 -2.07 20.95 7.38
CA LEU A 245 -0.70 21.45 7.32
C LEU A 245 -0.46 22.50 6.23
N ALA A 246 -1.24 22.47 5.14
CA ALA A 246 -1.18 23.52 4.13
C ALA A 246 -1.70 24.87 4.66
N GLN A 247 -2.49 24.84 5.74
CA GLN A 247 -3.04 26.04 6.39
C GLN A 247 -2.17 26.59 7.52
N GLU A 248 -1.17 25.85 8.01
CA GLU A 248 -0.27 26.37 9.04
C GLU A 248 0.66 27.46 8.48
N PRO A 249 0.70 28.65 9.13
CA PRO A 249 1.53 29.76 8.68
C PRO A 249 3.03 29.40 8.77
N PRO A 250 3.87 29.93 7.87
CA PRO A 250 5.27 29.51 7.67
C PRO A 250 6.21 29.73 8.87
N GLY A 251 5.74 30.24 10.02
CA GLY A 251 6.53 30.50 11.21
C GLY A 251 6.50 29.42 12.31
N GLN A 252 5.74 28.33 12.11
CA GLN A 252 5.64 27.21 13.08
C GLN A 252 6.03 25.85 12.49
N ARG A 253 6.62 25.85 11.28
CA ARG A 253 7.06 24.64 10.56
C ARG A 253 8.39 24.09 11.07
#